data_AF-A0A9R1L332-F1
#
_entry.id   AF-A0A9R1L332-F1
#
_cell.length_a   1.000
_cell.length_b   1.000
_cell.length_c   1.000
_cell.angle_alpha   90.00
_cell.angle_beta   90.00
_cell.angle_gamma   90.00
#
_symmetry.space_group_name_H-M   'P 1'
#
loop_
_entity.id
_entity.type
_entity.pdbx_description
1 polymer ?
#
loop_
_entity_poly.entity_id
_entity_poly.type
_entity_poly.pdbx_seq_one_letter_code
_entity_poly.pdbx_strand_id
1 'polypeptide(L)'
;MLASPALAGATHSFPAFVSGSRGIHLPSVSAPSHSPARRAALVVLAKAKVSTPNADRIARHDRLRKKVSGTTERPRLSVFRSNKHLYAQVIDDTKSCTLASASTMHKALSKELEYSAGPTTEVAQKIGEVIAKSCLEKGITKVVFDRGGFLYHGRIKALADAARENGLEF
;
A
#
# COMPACT_ATOMS: atom_id res chain seq x y z
N MET A 1 43.63 -29.61 47.34
CA MET A 1 43.56 -28.74 48.53
C MET A 1 43.24 -27.33 48.02
N LEU A 2 42.17 -26.62 48.31
CA LEU A 2 41.06 -26.67 49.27
C LEU A 2 39.91 -25.88 48.58
N ALA A 3 38.72 -26.47 48.42
CA ALA A 3 37.51 -26.17 49.19
C ALA A 3 36.82 -24.82 48.88
N SER A 4 35.62 -24.91 48.29
CA SER A 4 34.57 -23.89 48.31
C SER A 4 34.07 -23.61 49.74
N PRO A 5 33.42 -22.45 49.96
CA PRO A 5 32.10 -22.44 50.63
C PRO A 5 31.13 -21.45 49.94
N ALA A 6 29.93 -21.87 49.53
CA ALA A 6 28.70 -22.02 50.33
C ALA A 6 28.13 -20.67 50.83
N LEU A 7 27.12 -20.15 50.11
CA LEU A 7 26.29 -19.01 50.51
C LEU A 7 24.88 -19.52 50.86
N ALA A 8 24.44 -19.16 52.06
CA ALA A 8 23.34 -19.73 52.81
C ALA A 8 21.94 -19.37 52.27
N GLY A 9 21.07 -20.37 52.21
CA GLY A 9 19.63 -20.21 51.99
C GLY A 9 18.91 -19.94 53.32
N ALA A 10 18.11 -18.87 53.36
CA ALA A 10 17.23 -18.55 54.47
C ALA A 10 15.94 -19.40 54.38
N THR A 11 15.79 -20.32 55.33
CA THR A 11 14.58 -21.11 55.54
C THR A 11 13.69 -20.43 56.57
N HIS A 12 12.58 -19.83 56.14
CA HIS A 12 11.52 -19.41 57.06
C HIS A 12 10.52 -20.55 57.26
N SER A 13 10.71 -21.23 58.39
CA SER A 13 9.78 -22.18 59.01
C SER A 13 8.56 -21.42 59.54
N PHE A 14 7.37 -21.75 59.03
CA PHE A 14 6.09 -21.34 59.61
C PHE A 14 5.53 -22.45 60.52
N PRO A 15 5.01 -22.12 61.70
CA PRO A 15 4.56 -23.10 62.69
C PRO A 15 3.20 -23.73 62.34
N ALA A 16 3.06 -25.00 62.73
CA ALA A 16 1.86 -25.82 62.62
C ALA A 16 0.71 -25.28 63.48
N PHE A 17 -0.46 -25.08 62.86
CA PHE A 17 -1.70 -24.71 63.55
C PHE A 17 -2.52 -25.96 63.88
N VAL A 18 -2.90 -26.04 65.15
CA VAL A 18 -3.55 -27.15 65.84
C VAL A 18 -5.00 -27.37 65.41
N SER A 19 -5.38 -28.64 65.39
CA SER A 19 -6.71 -29.22 65.20
C SER A 19 -7.81 -28.61 66.06
N GLY A 20 -8.93 -28.27 65.44
CA GLY A 20 -10.20 -27.97 66.11
C GLY A 20 -11.38 -28.40 65.25
N SER A 21 -11.77 -29.68 65.35
CA SER A 21 -12.99 -30.21 64.77
C SER A 21 -14.21 -29.74 65.57
N ARG A 22 -14.92 -28.74 65.06
CA ARG A 22 -16.32 -28.48 65.43
C ARG A 22 -17.14 -28.40 64.16
N GLY A 23 -17.85 -29.48 63.89
CA GLY A 23 -18.77 -29.60 62.77
C GLY A 23 -19.88 -28.57 62.90
N ILE A 24 -19.99 -27.71 61.89
CA ILE A 24 -21.16 -26.85 61.67
C ILE A 24 -21.88 -27.45 60.47
N HIS A 25 -23.03 -28.07 60.71
CA HIS A 25 -23.88 -28.59 59.65
C HIS A 25 -24.52 -27.39 58.92
N LEU A 26 -24.01 -27.09 57.73
CA LEU A 26 -24.62 -26.09 56.84
C LEU A 26 -25.80 -26.74 56.10
N PRO A 27 -27.00 -26.13 56.09
CA PRO A 27 -28.12 -26.64 55.32
C PRO A 27 -27.83 -26.50 53.83
N SER A 28 -28.12 -27.55 53.06
CA SER A 28 -28.00 -27.56 51.60
C SER A 28 -29.05 -26.64 50.98
N VAL A 29 -28.66 -25.42 50.63
CA VAL A 29 -29.49 -24.55 49.79
C VAL A 29 -29.35 -25.04 48.35
N SER A 30 -30.40 -25.67 47.83
CA SER A 30 -30.48 -26.05 46.42
C SER A 30 -30.43 -24.79 45.53
N ALA A 31 -29.40 -24.67 44.70
CA ALA A 31 -29.26 -23.57 43.76
C ALA A 31 -30.43 -23.56 42.75
N PRO A 32 -30.99 -22.40 42.39
CA PRO A 32 -32.00 -22.32 41.35
C PRO A 32 -31.37 -22.66 40.00
N SER A 33 -31.98 -23.60 39.27
CA SER A 33 -31.58 -23.97 37.91
C SER A 33 -31.74 -22.77 36.98
N HIS A 34 -30.66 -22.02 36.75
CA HIS A 34 -30.62 -21.06 35.65
C HIS A 34 -30.58 -21.84 34.34
N SER A 35 -31.74 -21.95 33.69
CA SER A 35 -31.81 -22.30 32.29
C SER A 35 -31.01 -21.24 31.53
N PRO A 36 -29.99 -21.60 30.73
CA PRO A 36 -29.21 -20.60 30.02
C PRO A 36 -30.13 -19.99 28.98
N ALA A 37 -30.67 -18.80 29.28
CA ALA A 37 -31.24 -17.94 28.28
C ALA A 37 -30.20 -17.89 27.16
N ARG A 38 -30.56 -18.44 26.00
CA ARG A 38 -29.70 -18.50 24.81
C ARG A 38 -29.18 -17.08 24.61
N ARG A 39 -27.95 -16.81 25.03
CA ARG A 39 -27.18 -15.68 24.53
C ARG A 39 -27.19 -15.95 23.03
N ALA A 40 -28.06 -15.25 22.30
CA ALA A 40 -27.93 -15.16 20.87
C ALA A 40 -26.49 -14.71 20.68
N ALA A 41 -25.63 -15.64 20.26
CA ALA A 41 -24.28 -15.32 19.90
C ALA A 41 -24.46 -14.34 18.75
N LEU A 42 -24.34 -13.06 19.05
CA LEU A 42 -24.18 -12.04 18.04
C LEU A 42 -22.86 -12.41 17.38
N VAL A 43 -22.92 -13.23 16.34
CA VAL A 43 -21.80 -13.50 15.47
C VAL A 43 -21.55 -12.18 14.78
N VAL A 44 -20.71 -11.35 15.40
CA VAL A 44 -20.13 -10.20 14.74
C VAL A 44 -19.23 -10.77 13.67
N LEU A 45 -19.79 -10.95 12.47
CA LEU A 45 -19.04 -11.24 11.25
C LEU A 45 -18.21 -9.99 10.95
N ALA A 46 -17.06 -9.88 11.63
CA ALA A 46 -16.04 -8.92 11.30
C ALA A 46 -15.46 -9.32 9.94
N LYS A 47 -16.01 -8.74 8.88
CA LYS A 47 -15.53 -8.95 7.52
C LYS A 47 -14.23 -8.17 7.38
N ALA A 48 -13.10 -8.86 7.57
CA ALA A 48 -11.78 -8.27 7.35
C ALA A 48 -11.72 -7.76 5.91
N LYS A 49 -11.47 -6.46 5.72
CA LYS A 49 -11.27 -5.88 4.39
C LYS A 49 -9.95 -6.44 3.84
N VAL A 50 -10.04 -7.44 2.98
CA VAL A 50 -8.86 -7.98 2.29
C VAL A 50 -8.32 -6.90 1.36
N SER A 51 -7.22 -6.28 1.77
CA SER A 51 -6.57 -5.22 0.99
C SER A 51 -5.60 -5.83 0.01
N THR A 52 -5.91 -5.75 -1.29
CA THR A 52 -4.97 -6.15 -2.34
C THR A 52 -4.07 -4.97 -2.70
N PRO A 53 -2.81 -5.18 -3.10
CA PRO A 53 -1.92 -4.10 -3.51
C PRO A 53 -2.49 -3.23 -4.63
N ASN A 54 -3.31 -3.81 -5.52
CA ASN A 54 -4.01 -3.06 -6.56
C ASN A 54 -5.16 -2.21 -6.00
N ALA A 55 -5.96 -2.74 -5.07
CA ALA A 55 -7.00 -1.96 -4.40
C ALA A 55 -6.41 -0.75 -3.64
N ASP A 56 -5.29 -0.95 -2.95
CA ASP A 56 -4.57 0.14 -2.27
C ASP A 56 -3.98 1.17 -3.22
N ARG A 57 -3.50 0.74 -4.39
CA ARG A 57 -3.06 1.65 -5.45
C ARG A 57 -4.22 2.46 -5.98
N ILE A 58 -5.36 1.84 -6.28
CA ILE A 58 -6.55 2.53 -6.79
C ILE A 58 -7.03 3.57 -5.77
N ALA A 59 -7.15 3.21 -4.49
CA ALA A 59 -7.56 4.15 -3.45
C ALA A 59 -6.60 5.35 -3.31
N ARG A 60 -5.29 5.13 -3.43
CA ARG A 60 -4.29 6.22 -3.47
C ARG A 60 -4.43 7.09 -4.72
N HIS A 61 -4.64 6.46 -5.87
CA HIS A 61 -4.82 7.14 -7.15
C HIS A 61 -6.05 8.05 -7.13
N ASP A 62 -7.18 7.55 -6.67
CA ASP A 62 -8.41 8.32 -6.55
C ASP A 62 -8.25 9.51 -5.60
N ARG A 63 -7.55 9.30 -4.47
CA ARG A 63 -7.23 10.39 -3.54
C ARG A 63 -6.35 11.48 -4.17
N LEU A 64 -5.40 11.11 -5.04
CA LEU A 64 -4.57 12.08 -5.77
C LEU A 64 -5.40 12.84 -6.82
N ARG A 65 -6.27 12.14 -7.55
CA ARG A 65 -7.14 12.73 -8.57
C ARG A 65 -8.16 13.74 -8.03
N LYS A 66 -8.46 13.72 -6.73
CA LYS A 66 -9.25 14.80 -6.10
C LYS A 66 -8.59 16.18 -6.20
N LYS A 67 -7.25 16.24 -6.33
CA LYS A 67 -6.48 17.49 -6.43
C LYS A 67 -5.94 17.75 -7.84
N VAL A 68 -5.71 16.69 -8.61
CA VAL A 68 -5.07 16.74 -9.92
C VAL A 68 -6.13 16.53 -10.99
N SER A 69 -6.43 17.57 -11.76
CA SER A 69 -7.35 17.56 -12.90
C SER A 69 -6.66 18.14 -14.13
N GLY A 70 -6.82 17.47 -15.28
CA GLY A 70 -6.33 17.97 -16.57
C GLY A 70 -7.35 18.88 -17.25
N THR A 71 -6.91 20.03 -17.74
CA THR A 71 -7.70 20.93 -18.60
C THR A 71 -7.15 20.92 -20.02
N THR A 72 -7.84 21.56 -20.97
CA THR A 72 -7.35 21.73 -22.35
C THR A 72 -5.98 22.42 -22.39
N GLU A 73 -5.76 23.43 -21.54
CA GLU A 73 -4.51 24.19 -21.47
C GLU A 73 -3.39 23.45 -20.74
N ARG A 74 -3.76 22.68 -19.70
CA ARG A 74 -2.83 21.90 -18.90
C ARG A 74 -3.32 20.46 -18.75
N PRO A 75 -3.14 19.61 -19.78
CA PRO A 75 -3.58 18.22 -19.73
C PRO A 75 -2.87 17.42 -18.63
N ARG A 76 -3.49 16.33 -18.19
CA ARG A 76 -2.95 15.45 -17.15
C ARG A 76 -2.07 14.36 -17.77
N LEU A 77 -0.79 14.32 -17.40
CA LEU A 77 0.13 13.24 -17.73
C LEU A 77 0.00 12.10 -16.71
N SER A 78 -0.75 11.08 -17.07
CA SER A 78 -1.02 9.89 -16.27
C SER A 78 0.01 8.79 -16.52
N VAL A 79 0.69 8.35 -15.45
CA VAL A 79 1.67 7.25 -15.52
C VAL A 79 1.11 5.98 -14.88
N PHE A 80 1.18 4.86 -15.60
CA PHE A 80 0.84 3.54 -15.06
C PHE A 80 1.98 2.56 -15.26
N ARG A 81 2.32 1.85 -14.18
CA ARG A 81 3.39 0.85 -14.15
C ARG A 81 2.80 -0.51 -13.80
N SER A 82 2.91 -1.46 -14.73
CA SER A 82 2.63 -2.86 -14.45
C SER A 82 3.92 -3.58 -14.01
N ASN A 83 3.83 -4.90 -13.82
CA ASN A 83 5.02 -5.70 -13.49
C ASN A 83 6.04 -5.70 -14.63
N LYS A 84 5.55 -5.77 -15.88
CA LYS A 84 6.39 -5.91 -17.08
C LYS A 84 6.42 -4.68 -17.97
N HIS A 85 5.47 -3.75 -17.86
CA HIS A 85 5.33 -2.66 -18.82
C HIS A 85 5.11 -1.32 -18.13
N LEU A 86 5.44 -0.26 -18.86
CA LEU A 86 5.22 1.12 -18.44
C LEU A 86 4.40 1.84 -19.50
N TYR A 87 3.43 2.63 -19.05
CA TYR A 87 2.50 3.38 -19.88
C TYR A 87 2.44 4.82 -19.38
N ALA A 88 2.46 5.76 -20.32
CA ALA A 88 2.27 7.18 -20.09
C ALA A 88 1.21 7.70 -21.06
N GLN A 89 0.24 8.45 -20.55
CA GLN A 89 -0.85 9.02 -21.34
C GLN A 89 -1.07 10.46 -20.95
N VAL A 90 -1.27 11.32 -21.94
CA VAL A 90 -1.64 12.72 -21.74
C VAL A 90 -3.12 12.85 -22.07
N ILE A 91 -3.89 13.21 -21.05
CA ILE A 91 -5.36 13.16 -21.07
C ILE A 91 -5.90 14.56 -20.80
N ASP A 92 -6.85 14.99 -21.62
CA ASP A 92 -7.72 16.12 -21.32
C ASP A 92 -8.98 15.57 -20.64
N ASP A 93 -9.13 15.84 -19.33
CA ASP A 93 -10.25 15.32 -18.54
C ASP A 93 -11.57 16.03 -18.92
N THR A 94 -11.53 17.23 -19.51
CA THR A 94 -12.75 17.97 -19.93
C THR A 94 -13.40 17.31 -21.15
N LYS A 95 -12.58 16.89 -22.11
CA LYS A 95 -13.02 16.19 -23.33
C LYS A 95 -13.01 14.67 -23.16
N SER A 96 -12.50 14.17 -22.03
CA SER A 96 -12.26 12.74 -21.78
C SER A 96 -11.47 12.07 -22.91
N CYS A 97 -10.54 12.79 -23.52
CA CYS A 97 -9.80 12.36 -24.71
C CYS A 97 -8.30 12.25 -24.39
N THR A 98 -7.66 11.20 -24.92
CA THR A 98 -6.21 11.03 -24.81
C THR A 98 -5.54 11.72 -25.98
N LEU A 99 -4.74 12.75 -25.70
CA LEU A 99 -4.04 13.54 -26.68
C LEU A 99 -2.78 12.83 -27.17
N ALA A 100 -1.98 12.26 -26.26
CA ALA A 100 -0.77 11.52 -26.59
C ALA A 100 -0.61 10.28 -25.69
N SER A 101 0.05 9.24 -26.21
CA SER A 101 0.29 8.01 -25.47
C SER A 101 1.65 7.41 -25.84
N ALA A 102 2.38 6.94 -24.84
CA ALA A 102 3.63 6.22 -24.99
C ALA A 102 3.61 4.97 -24.12
N SER A 103 4.09 3.85 -24.65
CA SER A 103 4.13 2.56 -23.96
C SER A 103 5.30 1.74 -24.43
N THR A 104 5.85 0.90 -23.54
CA THR A 104 6.81 -0.13 -23.93
C THR A 104 6.28 -1.10 -24.98
N MET A 105 4.95 -1.21 -25.15
CA MET A 105 4.33 -2.09 -26.15
C MET A 105 4.22 -1.45 -27.55
N HIS A 106 4.50 -0.15 -27.70
CA HIS A 106 4.46 0.49 -29.01
C HIS A 106 5.54 -0.11 -29.92
N LYS A 107 5.21 -0.40 -31.18
CA LYS A 107 6.12 -1.08 -32.13
C LYS A 107 7.47 -0.37 -32.31
N ALA A 108 7.50 0.96 -32.20
CA ALA A 108 8.73 1.74 -32.27
C ALA A 108 9.63 1.50 -31.03
N LEU A 109 9.04 1.53 -29.83
CA LEU A 109 9.76 1.38 -28.57
C LEU A 109 10.10 -0.08 -28.23
N SER A 110 9.25 -1.02 -28.63
CA SER A 110 9.46 -2.45 -28.33
C SER A 110 10.66 -3.05 -29.05
N LYS A 111 11.12 -2.44 -30.15
CA LYS A 111 12.31 -2.89 -30.88
C LYS A 111 13.61 -2.38 -30.27
N GLU A 112 13.56 -1.21 -29.65
CA GLU A 112 14.73 -0.57 -29.03
C GLU A 112 14.92 -0.99 -27.57
N LEU A 113 13.85 -1.41 -26.90
CA LEU A 113 13.83 -1.67 -25.46
C LEU A 113 13.74 -3.18 -25.18
N GLU A 114 14.88 -3.82 -25.08
CA GLU A 114 14.98 -5.20 -24.59
C GLU A 114 15.20 -5.23 -23.08
N TYR A 115 14.27 -5.83 -22.35
CA TYR A 115 14.40 -6.08 -20.91
C TYR A 115 13.73 -7.40 -20.53
N SER A 116 14.36 -8.17 -19.64
CA SER A 116 13.92 -9.55 -19.36
C SER A 116 12.78 -9.65 -18.35
N ALA A 117 12.83 -8.88 -17.25
CA ALA A 117 11.93 -9.06 -16.10
C ALA A 117 10.92 -7.92 -15.91
N GLY A 118 11.29 -6.68 -16.25
CA GLY A 118 10.42 -5.52 -16.13
C GLY A 118 11.11 -4.24 -16.58
N PRO A 119 10.40 -3.11 -16.62
CA PRO A 119 10.94 -1.88 -17.18
C PRO A 119 11.97 -1.31 -16.21
N THR A 120 13.21 -1.13 -16.68
CA THR A 120 14.32 -0.47 -15.98
C THR A 120 14.12 1.05 -15.94
N THR A 121 14.97 1.77 -15.19
CA THR A 121 14.99 3.25 -15.17
C THR A 121 15.29 3.85 -16.55
N GLU A 122 16.15 3.22 -17.34
CA GLU A 122 16.48 3.64 -18.71
C GLU A 122 15.26 3.58 -19.64
N VAL A 123 14.49 2.49 -19.55
CA VAL A 123 13.21 2.33 -20.27
C VAL A 123 12.24 3.46 -19.92
N ALA A 124 12.23 3.89 -18.64
CA ALA A 124 11.38 4.98 -18.18
C ALA A 124 11.83 6.34 -18.73
N GLN A 125 13.14 6.59 -18.82
CA GLN A 125 13.69 7.79 -19.46
C GLN A 125 13.31 7.86 -20.93
N LYS A 126 13.47 6.75 -21.66
CA LYS A 126 13.08 6.66 -23.08
C LYS A 126 11.60 6.93 -23.31
N ILE A 127 10.73 6.42 -22.43
CA ILE A 127 9.30 6.74 -22.49
C ILE A 127 9.04 8.22 -22.21
N GLY A 128 9.77 8.82 -21.26
CA GLY A 128 9.73 10.26 -20.97
C GLY A 128 10.13 11.12 -22.18
N GLU A 129 11.20 10.74 -22.87
CA GLU A 129 11.65 11.39 -24.11
C GLU A 129 10.59 11.31 -25.21
N VAL A 130 10.04 10.11 -25.46
CA VAL A 130 9.08 9.89 -26.54
C VAL A 130 7.74 10.59 -26.27
N ILE A 131 7.22 10.51 -25.05
CA ILE A 131 5.98 11.21 -24.73
C ILE A 131 6.16 12.72 -24.87
N ALA A 132 7.35 13.23 -24.55
CA ALA A 132 7.63 14.64 -24.66
C ALA A 132 7.60 15.14 -26.09
N LYS A 133 8.31 14.44 -26.99
CA LYS A 133 8.31 14.72 -28.43
C LYS A 133 6.89 14.69 -29.00
N SER A 134 6.11 13.66 -28.65
CA SER A 134 4.71 13.55 -29.09
C SER A 134 3.80 14.66 -28.56
N CYS A 135 4.11 15.27 -27.41
CA CYS A 135 3.36 16.41 -26.87
C CYS A 135 3.72 17.71 -27.59
N LEU A 136 5.02 17.93 -27.84
CA LEU A 136 5.52 19.10 -28.56
C LEU A 136 5.01 19.14 -30.01
N GLU A 137 4.96 17.99 -30.69
CA GLU A 137 4.33 17.87 -32.03
C GLU A 137 2.87 18.29 -32.04
N LYS A 138 2.17 18.16 -30.90
CA LYS A 138 0.77 18.54 -30.72
C LYS A 138 0.60 19.94 -30.11
N GLY A 139 1.70 20.66 -29.89
CA GLY A 139 1.69 22.01 -29.31
C GLY A 139 1.39 22.04 -27.81
N ILE A 140 1.56 20.93 -27.09
CA ILE A 140 1.30 20.84 -25.64
C ILE A 140 2.62 20.98 -24.89
N THR A 141 2.80 22.10 -24.18
CA THR A 141 4.02 22.40 -23.40
C THR A 141 3.80 22.22 -21.90
N LYS A 142 2.63 22.60 -21.40
CA LYS A 142 2.29 22.57 -19.97
C LYS A 142 1.42 21.37 -19.65
N VAL A 143 1.82 20.57 -18.66
CA VAL A 143 1.02 19.42 -18.19
C VAL A 143 0.98 19.35 -16.67
N VAL A 144 0.02 18.62 -16.11
CA VAL A 144 0.02 18.25 -14.68
C VAL A 144 0.47 16.80 -14.55
N PHE A 145 1.45 16.53 -13.69
CA PHE A 145 1.97 15.18 -13.50
C PHE A 145 1.10 14.36 -12.53
N ASP A 146 0.55 13.24 -13.02
CA ASP A 146 -0.20 12.25 -12.26
C ASP A 146 0.58 10.94 -12.14
N ARG A 147 1.11 10.71 -10.92
CA ARG A 147 1.92 9.55 -10.58
C ARG A 147 1.16 8.22 -10.44
N GLY A 148 -0.16 8.16 -10.72
CA GLY A 148 -0.86 6.88 -10.88
C GLY A 148 -1.11 6.08 -9.60
N GLY A 149 -0.98 6.73 -8.44
CA GLY A 149 -0.98 6.07 -7.12
C GLY A 149 0.36 5.43 -6.73
N PHE A 150 1.41 5.57 -7.54
CA PHE A 150 2.77 5.13 -7.21
C PHE A 150 3.55 6.21 -6.44
N LEU A 151 4.61 5.78 -5.76
CA LEU A 151 5.53 6.70 -5.08
C LEU A 151 6.38 7.43 -6.14
N TYR A 152 6.62 8.73 -5.93
CA TYR A 152 7.51 9.50 -6.80
C TYR A 152 8.96 9.16 -6.47
N HIS A 153 9.43 8.06 -7.03
CA HIS A 153 10.77 7.51 -6.82
C HIS A 153 11.17 6.61 -7.99
N GLY A 154 12.48 6.33 -8.11
CA GLY A 154 13.06 5.43 -9.10
C GLY A 154 12.52 5.71 -10.51
N ARG A 155 11.83 4.72 -11.08
CA ARG A 155 11.30 4.76 -12.46
C ARG A 155 10.31 5.88 -12.73
N ILE A 156 9.44 6.21 -11.76
CA ILE A 156 8.45 7.29 -11.93
C ILE A 156 9.15 8.65 -11.92
N LYS A 157 10.19 8.79 -11.08
CA LYS A 157 11.03 10.00 -11.06
C LYS A 157 11.82 10.12 -12.36
N ALA A 158 12.48 9.05 -12.81
CA ALA A 158 13.27 9.04 -14.04
C ALA A 158 12.46 9.41 -15.30
N LEU A 159 11.21 8.93 -15.41
CA LEU A 159 10.30 9.33 -16.49
C LEU A 159 9.98 10.82 -16.42
N ALA A 160 9.71 11.35 -15.22
CA ALA A 160 9.40 12.75 -15.03
C ALA A 160 10.60 13.66 -15.35
N ASP A 161 11.80 13.29 -14.88
CA ASP A 161 13.02 14.06 -15.14
C ASP A 161 13.31 14.09 -16.65
N ALA A 162 13.22 12.94 -17.34
CA ALA A 162 13.38 12.89 -18.80
C ALA A 162 12.32 13.72 -19.55
N ALA A 163 11.05 13.73 -19.11
CA ALA A 163 10.03 14.56 -19.72
C ALA A 163 10.30 16.06 -19.54
N ARG A 164 10.87 16.47 -18.41
CA ARG A 164 11.28 17.87 -18.15
C ARG A 164 12.46 18.27 -19.02
N GLU A 165 13.47 17.43 -19.13
CA GLU A 165 14.65 17.65 -19.98
C GLU A 165 14.28 17.84 -21.46
N ASN A 166 13.21 17.16 -21.91
CA ASN A 166 12.69 17.26 -23.27
C ASN A 166 11.61 18.34 -23.44
N GLY A 167 11.48 19.28 -22.49
CA GLY A 167 10.72 20.52 -22.68
C GLY A 167 9.27 20.52 -22.21
N LEU A 168 8.80 19.51 -21.46
CA LEU A 168 7.52 19.65 -20.76
C LEU A 168 7.68 20.38 -19.44
N GLU A 169 6.79 21.34 -19.22
CA GLU A 169 6.69 22.10 -17.98
C GLU A 169 5.62 21.49 -17.07
N PHE A 170 6.06 20.95 -15.91
CA PHE A 170 5.15 20.44 -14.88
C PHE A 170 5.72 20.37 -13.45
#